data_AF-A0A359EWZ9-F1
#
_entry.id   AF-A0A359EWZ9-F1
#
_cell.length_a   1.000
_cell.length_b   1.000
_cell.length_c   1.000
_cell.angle_alpha   90.00
_cell.angle_beta   90.00
_cell.angle_gamma   90.00
#
_symmetry.space_group_name_H-M   'P 1'
#
loop_
_entity.id
_entity.type
_entity.pdbx_description
1 polymer ?
#
loop_
_entity_poly.entity_id
_entity_poly.type
_entity_poly.pdbx_seq_one_letter_code
_entity_poly.pdbx_strand_id
1 'polypeptide(L)'
;EWDDPVCAGSFTEFGSYTLLPIVKLLGTKNLKWHFQSVLNKNRVDSYTKVLFSCGDKMAATKTGLGIKSAGELTVSGTKGYIRVPAPWWKTRVFEVHSEDPRDIQVFSNDFLGEGLRYELGDFLYRVRGHSGREYKLRPEESVLMAEIMEDFLRWRRAQ
;
A
#
# COMPACT_ATOMS: atom_id res chain seq x y z
N GLU A 1 -18.33 5.31 1.47
CA GLU A 1 -17.47 4.52 0.56
C GLU A 1 -17.73 4.75 -0.94
N TRP A 2 -18.97 4.83 -1.44
CA TRP A 2 -19.22 4.72 -2.90
C TRP A 2 -19.76 5.95 -3.64
N ASP A 3 -20.59 6.79 -2.99
CA ASP A 3 -21.36 7.83 -3.71
C ASP A 3 -20.96 9.27 -3.41
N ASP A 4 -20.16 9.52 -2.36
CA ASP A 4 -19.76 10.87 -1.98
C ASP A 4 -18.60 11.39 -2.87
N PRO A 5 -18.82 12.37 -3.76
CA PRO A 5 -17.79 12.87 -4.66
C PRO A 5 -16.61 13.55 -3.93
N VAL A 6 -16.78 13.93 -2.66
CA VAL A 6 -15.79 14.64 -1.85
C VAL A 6 -14.80 13.68 -1.22
N CYS A 7 -15.27 12.61 -0.58
CA CYS A 7 -14.45 11.74 0.28
C CYS A 7 -14.63 10.23 0.06
N ALA A 8 -15.59 9.79 -0.76
CA ALA A 8 -15.72 8.38 -1.09
C ALA A 8 -14.74 7.99 -2.21
N GLY A 9 -14.59 6.69 -2.44
CA GLY A 9 -13.87 6.15 -3.58
C GLY A 9 -12.83 5.11 -3.21
N SER A 10 -12.55 4.23 -4.16
CA SER A 10 -11.69 3.07 -3.98
C SER A 10 -10.29 3.43 -3.46
N PHE A 11 -9.68 4.48 -4.01
CA PHE A 11 -8.36 4.92 -3.58
C PHE A 11 -8.40 5.66 -2.25
N THR A 12 -9.50 6.34 -1.92
CA THR A 12 -9.66 6.97 -0.59
C THR A 12 -9.81 5.91 0.51
N GLU A 13 -10.51 4.81 0.25
CA GLU A 13 -10.68 3.71 1.21
C GLU A 13 -9.42 2.82 1.32
N PHE A 14 -8.80 2.45 0.20
CA PHE A 14 -7.72 1.44 0.17
C PHE A 14 -6.33 1.98 -0.14
N GLY A 15 -6.21 3.25 -0.53
CA GLY A 15 -4.95 3.86 -0.96
C GLY A 15 -3.88 3.75 0.10
N SER A 16 -4.19 4.10 1.34
CA SER A 16 -3.27 4.06 2.49
C SER A 16 -2.61 2.69 2.67
N TYR A 17 -3.36 1.60 2.57
CA TYR A 17 -2.81 0.24 2.62
C TYR A 17 -1.76 0.05 1.55
N THR A 18 -2.11 0.28 0.29
CA THR A 18 -1.23 -0.01 -0.84
C THR A 18 -0.06 0.95 -0.99
N LEU A 19 -0.19 2.18 -0.49
CA LEU A 19 0.89 3.17 -0.50
C LEU A 19 1.98 2.83 0.52
N LEU A 20 1.62 2.20 1.65
CA LEU A 20 2.57 1.83 2.69
C LEU A 20 3.78 1.04 2.15
N PRO A 21 3.63 -0.15 1.52
CA PRO A 21 4.79 -0.89 1.03
C PRO A 21 5.58 -0.12 -0.04
N ILE A 22 4.91 0.70 -0.86
CA ILE A 22 5.58 1.49 -1.90
C ILE A 22 6.51 2.53 -1.27
N VAL A 23 6.01 3.30 -0.30
CA VAL A 23 6.81 4.31 0.40
C VAL A 23 7.91 3.67 1.25
N LYS A 24 7.63 2.53 1.91
CA LYS A 24 8.64 1.78 2.68
C LYS A 24 9.79 1.26 1.83
N LEU A 25 9.51 0.78 0.61
CA LEU A 25 10.50 0.13 -0.25
C LEU A 25 11.23 1.11 -1.17
N LEU A 26 10.51 2.09 -1.74
CA LEU A 26 11.09 3.06 -2.66
C LEU A 26 11.67 4.28 -1.94
N GLY A 27 11.23 4.54 -0.71
CA GLY A 27 11.58 5.73 0.05
C GLY A 27 10.70 6.93 -0.30
N THR A 28 10.94 8.04 0.38
CA THR A 28 10.12 9.26 0.29
C THR A 28 10.66 10.32 -0.65
N LYS A 29 11.91 10.17 -1.12
CA LYS A 29 12.59 11.19 -1.95
C LYS A 29 12.44 10.87 -3.43
N ASN A 30 12.13 11.89 -4.23
CA ASN A 30 12.05 11.80 -5.71
C ASN A 30 11.01 10.80 -6.24
N LEU A 31 10.03 10.42 -5.41
CA LEU A 31 8.92 9.58 -5.84
C LEU A 31 7.98 10.41 -6.73
N LYS A 32 7.71 9.93 -7.94
CA LYS A 32 6.75 10.52 -8.88
C LYS A 32 5.60 9.55 -9.06
N TRP A 33 4.39 10.06 -9.28
CA TRP A 33 3.20 9.25 -9.47
C TRP A 33 2.31 9.72 -10.62
N HIS A 34 1.56 8.78 -11.20
CA HIS A 34 0.55 9.02 -12.22
C HIS A 34 -0.71 8.22 -11.92
N PHE A 35 -1.86 8.89 -11.89
CA PHE A 35 -3.15 8.30 -11.59
C PHE A 35 -3.90 7.90 -12.86
N GLN A 36 -4.58 6.75 -12.80
CA GLN A 36 -5.56 6.32 -13.80
C GLN A 36 -6.75 5.71 -13.08
N SER A 37 -7.96 6.19 -13.37
CA SER A 37 -9.16 5.77 -12.65
C SER A 37 -10.34 5.51 -13.58
N VAL A 38 -11.16 4.55 -13.22
CA VAL A 38 -12.51 4.36 -13.77
C VAL A 38 -13.48 4.96 -12.77
N LEU A 39 -14.20 6.00 -13.17
CA LEU A 39 -15.17 6.69 -12.32
C LEU A 39 -16.57 6.10 -12.49
N ASN A 40 -17.34 6.07 -11.41
CA ASN A 40 -18.76 5.74 -11.44
C ASN A 40 -19.59 6.96 -11.90
N LYS A 41 -20.93 6.79 -11.96
CA LYS A 41 -21.87 7.85 -12.34
C LYS A 41 -21.79 9.12 -11.49
N ASN A 42 -21.31 9.01 -10.26
CA ASN A 42 -21.15 10.11 -9.30
C ASN A 42 -19.74 10.71 -9.32
N ARG A 43 -18.92 10.36 -10.32
CA ARG A 43 -17.51 10.79 -10.47
C ARG A 43 -16.60 10.30 -9.32
N VAL A 44 -17.04 9.30 -8.56
CA VAL A 44 -16.24 8.62 -7.53
C VAL A 44 -15.49 7.46 -8.17
N ASP A 45 -14.24 7.24 -7.79
CA ASP A 45 -13.45 6.17 -8.39
C ASP A 45 -13.90 4.78 -7.94
N SER A 46 -14.28 3.97 -8.93
CA SER A 46 -14.64 2.56 -8.77
C SER A 46 -13.42 1.65 -8.73
N TYR A 47 -12.39 2.04 -9.47
CA TYR A 47 -11.13 1.33 -9.64
C TYR A 47 -10.04 2.34 -10.00
N THR A 48 -8.94 2.32 -9.27
CA THR A 48 -7.83 3.27 -9.44
C THR A 48 -6.53 2.50 -9.51
N LYS A 49 -5.72 2.80 -10.53
CA LYS A 49 -4.31 2.41 -10.61
C LYS A 49 -3.43 3.64 -10.43
N VAL A 50 -2.32 3.45 -9.72
CA VAL A 50 -1.28 4.48 -9.60
C VAL A 50 0.06 3.86 -9.96
N LEU A 51 0.76 4.50 -10.90
CA LEU A 51 2.12 4.13 -11.28
C LEU A 51 3.10 5.05 -10.58
N PHE A 52 4.15 4.48 -10.01
CA PHE A 52 5.20 5.20 -9.30
C PHE A 52 6.55 4.99 -9.97
N SER A 53 7.38 6.02 -9.96
CA SER A 53 8.79 5.95 -10.39
C SER A 53 9.69 6.70 -9.42
N CYS A 54 10.89 6.15 -9.18
CA CYS A 54 11.92 6.75 -8.35
C CYS A 54 13.30 6.27 -8.83
N GLY A 55 13.98 7.08 -9.65
CA GLY A 55 15.25 6.69 -10.25
C GLY A 55 15.10 5.46 -11.15
N ASP A 56 15.82 4.39 -10.82
CA ASP A 56 15.80 3.08 -11.47
C ASP A 56 14.72 2.13 -10.94
N LYS A 57 13.89 2.59 -9.99
CA LYS A 57 12.83 1.80 -9.35
C LYS A 57 11.44 2.24 -9.82
N MET A 58 10.50 1.31 -9.82
CA MET A 58 9.10 1.57 -10.12
C MET A 58 8.18 0.71 -9.25
N ALA A 59 6.94 1.15 -9.08
CA ALA A 59 5.90 0.37 -8.43
C ALA A 59 4.54 0.68 -9.07
N ALA A 60 3.59 -0.23 -8.89
CA ALA A 60 2.21 -0.01 -9.27
C ALA A 60 1.29 -0.46 -8.14
N THR A 61 0.28 0.35 -7.85
CA THR A 61 -0.84 -0.06 -6.99
C THR A 61 -2.13 -0.07 -7.79
N LYS A 62 -3.08 -0.88 -7.31
CA LYS A 62 -4.46 -0.85 -7.74
C LYS A 62 -5.38 -0.96 -6.52
N THR A 63 -6.47 -0.20 -6.54
CA THR A 63 -7.58 -0.32 -5.60
C THR A 63 -8.85 -0.54 -6.40
N GLY A 64 -9.80 -1.33 -5.87
CA GLY A 64 -11.10 -1.51 -6.49
C GLY A 64 -12.22 -1.77 -5.49
N LEU A 65 -13.18 -0.86 -5.40
CA LEU A 65 -14.47 -1.08 -4.74
C LEU A 65 -15.50 -1.66 -5.73
N GLY A 66 -15.46 -1.23 -6.99
CA GLY A 66 -16.40 -1.67 -8.04
C GLY A 66 -15.93 -2.86 -8.86
N ILE A 67 -14.65 -3.23 -8.71
CA ILE A 67 -14.01 -4.27 -9.52
C ILE A 67 -13.19 -5.15 -8.59
N LYS A 68 -13.48 -6.45 -8.61
CA LYS A 68 -12.63 -7.44 -7.93
C LYS A 68 -11.32 -7.59 -8.71
N SER A 69 -10.20 -7.38 -8.05
CA SER A 69 -8.87 -7.61 -8.62
C SER A 69 -8.02 -8.46 -7.67
N ALA A 70 -6.99 -9.13 -8.21
CA ALA A 70 -6.04 -9.89 -7.41
C ALA A 70 -5.42 -8.99 -6.33
N GLY A 71 -5.51 -9.42 -5.08
CA GLY A 71 -5.04 -8.70 -3.89
C GLY A 71 -3.74 -9.29 -3.35
N GLU A 72 -2.77 -9.54 -4.23
CA GLU A 72 -1.41 -9.97 -3.87
C GLU A 72 -0.43 -8.79 -3.92
N LEU A 73 0.69 -8.94 -3.22
CA LEU A 73 1.83 -8.01 -3.28
C LEU A 73 3.04 -8.77 -3.83
N THR A 74 3.70 -8.20 -4.84
CA THR A 74 4.92 -8.76 -5.42
C THR A 74 6.02 -7.72 -5.37
N VAL A 75 7.20 -8.11 -4.87
CA VAL A 75 8.39 -7.28 -4.82
C VAL A 75 9.49 -7.98 -5.60
N SER A 76 9.84 -7.44 -6.76
CA SER A 76 10.81 -8.06 -7.67
C SER A 76 12.19 -7.41 -7.54
N GLY A 77 13.23 -8.24 -7.72
CA GLY A 77 14.63 -7.81 -7.80
C GLY A 77 15.40 -8.61 -8.85
N THR A 78 16.71 -8.40 -8.91
CA THR A 78 17.58 -9.02 -9.93
C THR A 78 17.94 -10.49 -9.65
N LYS A 79 17.43 -11.08 -8.56
CA LYS A 79 17.74 -12.45 -8.11
C LYS A 79 16.48 -13.25 -7.81
N GLY A 80 15.34 -12.80 -8.32
CA GLY A 80 14.02 -13.36 -8.02
C GLY A 80 13.05 -12.33 -7.44
N TYR A 81 12.04 -12.82 -6.70
CA TYR A 81 10.95 -11.99 -6.20
C TYR A 81 10.35 -12.53 -4.91
N ILE A 82 9.72 -11.62 -4.15
CA ILE A 82 8.91 -11.95 -2.99
C ILE A 82 7.45 -11.87 -3.40
N ARG A 83 6.67 -12.91 -3.09
CA ARG A 83 5.23 -12.96 -3.31
C ARG A 83 4.49 -13.07 -1.98
N VAL A 84 3.57 -12.15 -1.75
CA VAL A 84 2.63 -12.19 -0.63
C VAL A 84 1.24 -12.49 -1.18
N PRO A 85 0.69 -13.71 -0.95
CA PRO A 85 -0.60 -14.09 -1.48
C PRO A 85 -1.74 -13.24 -0.90
N ALA A 86 -2.87 -13.24 -1.61
CA ALA A 86 -4.06 -12.54 -1.15
C ALA A 86 -4.67 -13.18 0.11
N PRO A 87 -5.22 -12.38 1.05
CA PRO A 87 -5.16 -10.91 1.10
C PRO A 87 -3.82 -10.41 1.65
N TRP A 88 -3.04 -9.70 0.82
CA TRP A 88 -1.68 -9.31 1.20
C TRP A 88 -1.65 -8.38 2.42
N TRP A 89 -2.67 -7.53 2.61
CA TRP A 89 -2.76 -6.61 3.75
C TRP A 89 -2.98 -7.31 5.09
N LYS A 90 -3.36 -8.61 5.09
CA LYS A 90 -3.37 -9.49 6.26
C LYS A 90 -2.33 -10.59 6.09
N THR A 91 -1.08 -10.19 5.85
CA THR A 91 0.03 -11.13 5.59
C THR A 91 0.19 -12.12 6.75
N ARG A 92 0.06 -13.41 6.44
CA ARG A 92 0.44 -14.53 7.32
C ARG A 92 1.59 -15.34 6.76
N VAL A 93 1.71 -15.35 5.44
CA VAL A 93 2.71 -16.11 4.70
C VAL A 93 3.26 -15.21 3.60
N PHE A 94 4.55 -15.33 3.32
CA PHE A 94 5.13 -14.85 2.08
C PHE A 94 6.14 -15.86 1.55
N GLU A 95 6.31 -15.85 0.24
CA GLU A 95 7.18 -16.75 -0.50
C GLU A 95 8.35 -15.94 -1.07
N VAL A 96 9.56 -16.45 -0.92
CA VAL A 96 10.76 -15.92 -1.58
C VAL A 96 11.13 -16.90 -2.68
N HIS A 97 11.06 -16.43 -3.92
CA HIS A 97 11.38 -17.18 -5.12
C HIS A 97 12.72 -16.70 -5.65
N SER A 98 13.67 -17.62 -5.89
CA SER A 98 14.93 -17.29 -6.56
C SER A 98 14.83 -17.49 -8.08
N GLU A 99 15.95 -17.36 -8.79
CA GLU A 99 16.01 -17.63 -10.24
C GLU A 99 15.84 -19.12 -10.57
N ASP A 100 16.15 -20.04 -9.64
CA ASP A 100 15.81 -21.46 -9.81
C ASP A 100 14.34 -21.66 -9.39
N PRO A 101 13.42 -22.03 -10.31
CA PRO A 101 12.00 -22.19 -9.99
C PRO A 101 11.69 -23.25 -8.94
N ARG A 102 12.66 -24.10 -8.59
CA ARG A 102 12.52 -25.14 -7.57
C ARG A 102 12.91 -24.66 -6.17
N ASP A 103 13.59 -23.53 -6.07
CA ASP A 103 14.02 -22.93 -4.81
C ASP A 103 13.01 -21.89 -4.36
N ILE A 104 12.08 -22.35 -3.52
CA ILE A 104 11.01 -21.54 -2.94
C ILE A 104 11.12 -21.64 -1.42
N GLN A 105 11.37 -20.51 -0.77
CA GLN A 105 11.38 -20.40 0.68
C GLN A 105 10.06 -19.82 1.16
N VAL A 106 9.36 -20.53 2.04
CA VAL A 106 8.07 -20.11 2.58
C VAL A 106 8.27 -19.65 4.02
N PHE A 107 7.93 -18.40 4.29
CA PHE A 107 7.95 -17.82 5.62
C PHE A 107 6.51 -17.65 6.10
N SER A 108 6.23 -18.10 7.31
CA SER A 108 4.92 -17.92 7.95
C SER A 108 5.09 -17.26 9.31
N ASN A 109 4.13 -16.42 9.69
CA ASN A 109 4.09 -15.79 10.99
C ASN A 109 2.65 -15.68 11.48
N ASP A 110 2.41 -16.16 12.70
CA ASP A 110 1.09 -16.19 13.29
C ASP A 110 0.83 -14.89 14.06
N PHE A 111 0.32 -13.88 13.34
CA PHE A 111 -0.25 -12.70 13.97
C PHE A 111 -1.54 -13.06 14.71
N LEU A 112 -1.61 -12.73 16.00
CA LEU A 112 -2.74 -13.04 16.86
C LEU A 112 -3.93 -12.10 16.56
N GLY A 113 -5.08 -12.70 16.28
CA GLY A 113 -6.32 -11.97 15.97
C GLY A 113 -6.21 -11.15 14.68
N GLU A 114 -6.79 -9.95 14.69
CA GLU A 114 -6.83 -9.04 13.53
C GLU A 114 -5.59 -8.15 13.36
N GLY A 115 -4.55 -8.35 14.18
CA GLY A 115 -3.32 -7.55 14.12
C GLY A 115 -3.38 -6.18 14.82
N LEU A 116 -4.58 -5.63 15.07
CA LEU A 116 -4.75 -4.32 15.76
C LEU A 116 -4.04 -4.22 17.12
N ARG A 117 -3.89 -5.35 17.83
CA ARG A 117 -3.16 -5.41 19.10
C ARG A 117 -1.69 -4.96 18.98
N TYR A 118 -1.07 -5.17 17.82
CA TYR A 118 0.33 -4.80 17.59
C TYR A 118 0.47 -3.30 17.39
N GLU A 119 -0.48 -2.67 16.69
CA GLU A 119 -0.56 -1.21 16.55
C GLU A 119 -0.85 -0.54 17.89
N LEU A 120 -1.83 -1.06 18.65
CA LEU A 120 -2.14 -0.56 20.00
C LEU A 120 -0.93 -0.69 20.94
N GLY A 121 -0.22 -1.82 20.87
CA GLY A 121 1.00 -2.04 21.64
C GLY A 121 2.11 -1.05 21.27
N ASP A 122 2.22 -0.67 20.00
CA ASP A 122 3.17 0.35 19.56
C ASP A 122 2.77 1.75 20.04
N PHE A 123 1.48 2.08 19.95
CA PHE A 123 0.92 3.33 20.44
C PHE A 123 1.17 3.50 21.96
N LEU A 124 0.81 2.50 22.77
CA LEU A 124 1.04 2.53 24.22
C LEU A 124 2.52 2.64 24.59
N TYR A 125 3.39 1.96 23.83
CA TYR A 125 4.84 2.04 24.02
C TYR A 125 5.34 3.48 23.84
N ARG A 126 4.86 4.18 22.80
CA ARG A 126 5.24 5.58 22.53
C ARG A 126 4.62 6.57 23.51
N VAL A 127 3.36 6.41 23.90
CA VAL A 127 2.70 7.27 24.91
C VAL A 127 3.43 7.23 26.25
N ARG A 128 4.06 6.10 26.59
CA ARG A 128 4.89 5.94 27.80
C ARG A 128 6.28 6.57 27.67
N GLY A 129 6.58 7.27 26.57
CA GLY A 129 7.86 7.95 26.35
C GLY A 129 8.99 7.04 25.86
N HIS A 130 8.70 5.79 25.49
CA HIS A 130 9.73 4.92 24.91
C HIS A 130 9.97 5.23 23.43
N SER A 131 11.22 5.09 23.01
CA SER A 131 11.69 5.24 21.62
C SER A 131 12.24 3.93 21.04
N GLY A 132 12.60 3.93 19.76
CA GLY A 132 13.22 2.79 19.06
C GLY A 132 12.27 1.98 18.18
N ARG A 133 11.02 2.44 17.98
CA ARG A 133 10.01 1.81 17.11
C ARG A 133 9.52 2.72 15.98
N GLU A 134 10.09 3.90 15.86
CA GLU A 134 9.75 4.93 14.87
C GLU A 134 10.00 4.46 13.43
N TYR A 135 10.89 3.48 13.25
CA TYR A 135 11.19 2.90 11.94
C TYR A 135 9.98 2.18 11.30
N LYS A 136 8.96 1.80 12.09
CA LYS A 136 7.79 1.09 11.60
C LYS A 136 6.92 1.97 10.69
N LEU A 137 6.68 3.21 11.13
CA LEU A 137 6.02 4.25 10.34
C LEU A 137 6.58 5.61 10.75
N ARG A 138 7.36 6.21 9.87
CA ARG A 138 8.01 7.51 10.10
C ARG A 138 7.07 8.66 9.69
N PRO A 139 7.20 9.85 10.32
CA PRO A 139 6.37 11.00 9.98
C PRO A 139 6.40 11.34 8.48
N GLU A 140 7.57 11.35 7.86
CA GLU A 140 7.76 11.63 6.43
C GLU A 140 7.07 10.61 5.52
N GLU A 141 6.95 9.35 5.96
CA GLU A 141 6.23 8.31 5.22
C GLU A 141 4.73 8.59 5.27
N SER A 142 4.20 8.91 6.47
CA SER A 142 2.80 9.24 6.66
C SER A 142 2.39 10.52 5.93
N VAL A 143 3.26 11.54 5.94
CA VAL A 143 3.01 12.82 5.26
C VAL A 143 2.97 12.61 3.74
N LEU A 144 3.95 11.90 3.17
CA LEU A 144 3.96 11.62 1.73
C LEU A 144 2.73 10.81 1.28
N MET A 145 2.31 9.83 2.08
CA MET A 145 1.09 9.07 1.79
C MET A 145 -0.15 9.99 1.75
N ALA A 146 -0.25 10.93 2.69
CA ALA A 146 -1.33 11.91 2.72
C ALA A 146 -1.27 12.88 1.53
N GLU A 147 -0.07 13.35 1.15
CA GLU A 147 0.15 14.20 -0.04
C GLU A 147 -0.33 13.50 -1.31
N ILE A 148 0.03 12.23 -1.52
CA ILE A 148 -0.41 11.45 -2.68
C ILE A 148 -1.94 11.31 -2.71
N MET A 149 -2.57 11.08 -1.56
CA MET A 149 -4.03 10.97 -1.46
C MET A 149 -4.72 12.33 -1.70
N GLU A 150 -4.15 13.43 -1.22
CA GLU A 150 -4.65 14.78 -1.49
C GLU A 150 -4.54 15.13 -2.98
N ASP A 151 -3.41 14.83 -3.60
CA ASP A 151 -3.18 15.02 -5.03
C ASP A 151 -4.11 14.17 -5.88
N PHE A 152 -4.39 12.94 -5.45
CA PHE A 152 -5.41 12.11 -6.09
C PHE A 152 -6.79 12.78 -6.07
N LEU A 153 -7.22 13.34 -4.92
CA LEU A 153 -8.50 14.02 -4.81
C LEU A 153 -8.55 15.28 -5.69
N ARG A 154 -7.46 16.06 -5.74
CA ARG A 154 -7.33 17.21 -6.65
C ARG A 154 -7.44 16.79 -8.11
N TRP A 155 -6.67 15.77 -8.50
CA TRP A 155 -6.66 15.22 -9.85
C TRP A 155 -8.04 14.66 -10.27
N ARG A 156 -8.72 13.92 -9.39
CA ARG A 156 -10.05 13.35 -9.66
C ARG A 156 -11.09 14.42 -9.91
N ARG A 157 -11.06 15.51 -9.13
CA ARG A 157 -11.99 16.66 -9.28
C ARG A 157 -11.78 17.42 -10.59
N ALA A 158 -10.59 17.35 -11.18
CA ALA A 158 -10.26 18.01 -12.44
C ALA A 158 -10.64 17.21 -13.69
N GLN A 159 -11.08 15.95 -13.53
CA GLN A 159 -11.63 15.11 -14.61
C GLN A 159 -13.09 15.46 -14.87
#